data_AF-U6DAF5-F1
#
_entry.id   AF-U6DAF5-F1
#
_cell.length_a   1.000
_cell.length_b   1.000
_cell.length_c   1.000
_cell.angle_alpha   90.00
_cell.angle_beta   90.00
_cell.angle_gamma   90.00
#
_symmetry.space_group_name_H-M   'P 1'
#
loop_
_entity.id
_entity.type
_entity.pdbx_description
1 polymer ?
#
loop_
_entity_poly.entity_id
_entity_poly.type
_entity_poly.pdbx_seq_one_letter_code
_entity_poly.pdbx_strand_id
1 'polypeptide(L)'
;NDCFSKSVNLFGSGWNVSAMYSSSHAPAERRRMVLWNDSVVRRSRVLQLDPSVPGVFQGPYPLGIDPIWNLATNRLTFLNSFKMKMSVILGIIHMTFGVILGIFNHLHFRKKFNIYLVSVPELLFMLCIFGYLIFMIVYKWLVYSAETSRVAPSILIEFINMFLFPASETNGLYAGQEHVQRLLLAVTALSVPVLFLGKPLFLLWLHNGRSCFGVSRSGYTLIRKDSEEEVSLLGSQDIEEGNNQMEDGCREMTCEEFNFGEILMTQVIHSIEYCLGCISNTASYLRLWALSLAHAQLSDVLWTMLVRVGLRVDTTYGVLLLLPVIALFAVLTIFILLIMEGLSAFLHAIRLHWVEFQNKFYIGAGTKFVPFSFRLLSSKFSDDVA
;
A
#
# COMPACT_ATOMS: atom_id res chain seq x y z
N ASN A 1 -14.70 -14.41 -4.66
CA ASN A 1 -15.69 -15.50 -4.82
C ASN A 1 -16.09 -15.98 -3.44
N ASP A 2 -16.77 -15.12 -2.69
CA ASP A 2 -17.20 -15.38 -1.33
C ASP A 2 -18.53 -14.64 -1.11
N CYS A 3 -19.59 -15.39 -0.83
CA CYS A 3 -20.93 -14.91 -0.52
C CYS A 3 -21.36 -15.62 0.77
N PHE A 4 -21.41 -14.90 1.89
CA PHE A 4 -21.68 -15.45 3.21
C PHE A 4 -20.83 -16.70 3.54
N SER A 5 -19.51 -16.67 3.33
CA SER A 5 -18.56 -17.79 3.51
C SER A 5 -18.64 -18.92 2.46
N LYS A 6 -19.48 -18.76 1.43
CA LYS A 6 -19.73 -19.78 0.41
C LYS A 6 -19.30 -19.30 -0.97
N SER A 7 -18.76 -20.22 -1.76
CA SER A 7 -18.24 -19.92 -3.10
C SER A 7 -19.33 -20.14 -4.12
N VAL A 8 -19.39 -19.29 -5.14
CA VAL A 8 -20.34 -19.41 -6.25
C VAL A 8 -19.63 -20.02 -7.44
N ASN A 9 -20.16 -21.13 -7.96
CA ASN A 9 -19.66 -21.76 -9.19
C ASN A 9 -20.43 -21.18 -10.39
N LEU A 10 -19.83 -20.18 -11.06
CA LEU A 10 -20.44 -19.52 -12.23
C LEU A 10 -19.91 -20.04 -13.56
N PHE A 11 -18.61 -20.33 -13.63
CA PHE A 11 -17.92 -20.63 -14.90
C PHE A 11 -17.38 -22.07 -15.00
N GLY A 12 -17.61 -22.90 -13.97
CA GLY A 12 -16.94 -24.20 -13.83
C GLY A 12 -15.54 -24.05 -13.21
N SER A 13 -15.16 -25.01 -12.36
CA SER A 13 -13.83 -25.00 -11.73
C SER A 13 -12.76 -25.34 -12.77
N GLY A 14 -11.60 -24.68 -12.69
CA GLY A 14 -10.43 -25.03 -13.49
C GLY A 14 -9.74 -26.31 -13.01
N TRP A 15 -10.17 -26.87 -11.87
CA TRP A 15 -9.66 -28.10 -11.31
C TRP A 15 -10.57 -29.28 -11.66
N ASN A 16 -9.99 -30.31 -12.26
CA ASN A 16 -10.69 -31.55 -12.55
C ASN A 16 -10.13 -32.72 -11.73
N VAL A 17 -10.98 -33.23 -10.83
CA VAL A 17 -10.65 -34.36 -9.95
C VAL A 17 -10.65 -35.69 -10.70
N SER A 18 -11.37 -35.82 -11.82
CA SER A 18 -11.47 -37.09 -12.56
C SER A 18 -10.16 -37.52 -13.23
N ALA A 19 -9.28 -36.56 -13.52
CA ALA A 19 -7.95 -36.80 -14.08
C ALA A 19 -7.02 -37.49 -13.08
N MET A 20 -7.29 -37.40 -11.77
CA MET A 20 -6.51 -38.07 -10.73
C MET A 20 -6.84 -39.56 -10.57
N TYR A 21 -7.92 -40.05 -11.18
CA TYR A 21 -8.33 -41.45 -11.07
C TYR A 21 -7.63 -42.32 -12.13
N SER A 22 -7.07 -43.46 -11.72
CA SER A 22 -6.25 -44.31 -12.58
C SER A 22 -6.97 -44.92 -13.79
N SER A 23 -8.32 -44.88 -13.80
CA SER A 23 -9.16 -45.33 -14.92
C SER A 23 -9.16 -44.37 -16.12
N SER A 24 -8.79 -43.11 -15.92
CA SER A 24 -8.84 -42.08 -16.97
C SER A 24 -7.59 -42.07 -17.88
N HIS A 25 -6.51 -42.75 -17.48
CA HIS A 25 -5.21 -42.72 -18.17
C HIS A 25 -4.77 -44.10 -18.72
N ALA A 26 -4.07 -44.07 -19.85
CA ALA A 26 -3.52 -45.26 -20.52
C ALA A 26 -2.46 -45.98 -19.64
N PRO A 27 -2.31 -47.31 -19.76
CA PRO A 27 -1.48 -48.12 -18.86
C PRO A 27 0.02 -47.73 -18.83
N ALA A 28 0.53 -47.03 -19.85
CA ALA A 28 1.91 -46.55 -19.91
C ALA A 28 2.17 -45.33 -18.99
N GLU A 29 1.16 -44.47 -18.76
CA GLU A 29 1.28 -43.26 -17.91
C GLU A 29 1.15 -43.57 -16.41
N ARG A 30 0.53 -44.72 -16.06
CA ARG A 30 0.33 -45.18 -14.67
C ARG A 30 1.62 -45.39 -13.88
N ARG A 31 2.77 -45.59 -14.53
CA ARG A 31 4.06 -45.85 -13.86
C ARG A 31 4.81 -44.59 -13.42
N ARG A 32 4.48 -43.40 -13.95
CA ARG A 32 5.16 -42.14 -13.60
C ARG A 32 4.39 -41.28 -12.61
N MET A 33 3.09 -41.51 -12.43
CA MET A 33 2.19 -40.61 -11.69
C MET A 33 1.55 -41.32 -10.49
N VAL A 34 1.43 -40.61 -9.37
CA VAL A 34 0.73 -41.09 -8.17
C VAL A 34 -0.78 -40.91 -8.37
N LEU A 35 -1.41 -41.86 -9.05
CA LEU A 35 -2.86 -41.86 -9.32
C LEU A 35 -3.65 -42.45 -8.16
N TRP A 36 -4.88 -41.99 -7.98
CA TRP A 36 -5.79 -42.53 -6.97
C TRP A 36 -6.40 -43.85 -7.44
N ASN A 37 -6.40 -44.84 -6.53
CA ASN A 37 -7.12 -46.09 -6.66
C ASN A 37 -8.27 -46.12 -5.64
N ASP A 38 -9.27 -46.97 -5.89
CA ASP A 38 -10.44 -47.11 -5.03
C ASP A 38 -10.07 -47.44 -3.56
N SER A 39 -9.00 -48.21 -3.35
CA SER A 39 -8.48 -48.51 -2.01
C SER A 39 -7.88 -47.29 -1.29
N VAL A 40 -7.26 -46.37 -2.03
CA VAL A 40 -6.65 -45.14 -1.49
C VAL A 40 -7.74 -44.14 -1.10
N VAL A 41 -8.77 -43.99 -1.94
CA VAL A 41 -9.91 -43.11 -1.65
C VAL A 41 -10.70 -43.60 -0.42
N ARG A 42 -10.88 -44.92 -0.27
CA ARG A 42 -11.57 -45.48 0.91
C ARG A 42 -10.75 -45.38 2.19
N ARG A 43 -9.40 -45.41 2.11
CA ARG A 43 -8.52 -45.42 3.28
C ARG A 43 -8.11 -44.02 3.74
N SER A 44 -7.96 -43.07 2.83
CA SER A 44 -7.45 -41.72 3.12
C SER A 44 -8.59 -40.72 3.29
N ARG A 45 -8.66 -40.07 4.46
CA ARG A 45 -9.64 -39.00 4.73
C ARG A 45 -9.29 -37.65 4.07
N VAL A 46 -8.01 -37.43 3.77
CA VAL A 46 -7.51 -36.22 3.11
C VAL A 46 -6.66 -36.66 1.93
N LEU A 47 -6.98 -36.10 0.76
CA LEU A 47 -6.27 -36.36 -0.49
C LEU A 47 -5.76 -35.03 -1.03
N GLN A 48 -4.58 -35.07 -1.67
CA GLN A 48 -3.97 -33.92 -2.32
C GLN A 48 -4.03 -34.11 -3.82
N LEU A 49 -4.47 -33.07 -4.53
CA LEU A 49 -4.46 -33.00 -5.99
C LEU A 49 -3.07 -32.58 -6.45
N ASP A 50 -2.44 -33.38 -7.30
CA ASP A 50 -1.14 -33.04 -7.87
C ASP A 50 -1.33 -32.18 -9.14
N PRO A 51 -0.91 -30.90 -9.13
CA PRO A 51 -1.06 -30.02 -10.29
C PRO A 51 -0.11 -30.35 -11.46
N SER A 52 0.89 -31.22 -11.27
CA SER A 52 1.79 -31.66 -12.34
C SER A 52 1.18 -32.73 -13.25
N VAL A 53 0.08 -33.35 -12.83
CA VAL A 53 -0.62 -34.36 -13.63
C VAL A 53 -1.46 -33.65 -14.71
N PRO A 54 -1.30 -34.01 -15.99
CA PRO A 54 -2.02 -33.37 -17.09
C PRO A 54 -3.53 -33.56 -16.94
N GLY A 55 -4.28 -32.48 -17.09
CA GLY A 55 -5.74 -32.48 -16.98
C GLY A 55 -6.30 -32.26 -15.58
N VAL A 56 -5.47 -32.29 -14.52
CA VAL A 56 -5.92 -31.92 -13.16
C VAL A 56 -6.14 -30.42 -13.03
N PHE A 57 -5.27 -29.61 -13.64
CA PHE A 57 -5.45 -28.16 -13.76
C PHE A 57 -5.64 -27.81 -15.24
N GLN A 58 -6.86 -27.39 -15.61
CA GLN A 58 -7.26 -27.10 -16.99
C GLN A 58 -7.10 -25.61 -17.36
N GLY A 59 -6.76 -24.77 -16.37
CA GLY A 59 -6.50 -23.35 -16.56
C GLY A 59 -6.98 -22.49 -15.40
N PRO A 60 -6.61 -21.19 -15.38
CA PRO A 60 -7.07 -20.26 -14.37
C PRO A 60 -8.57 -19.97 -14.49
N TYR A 61 -9.23 -19.76 -13.35
CA TYR A 61 -10.64 -19.38 -13.32
C TYR A 61 -10.83 -17.97 -13.93
N PRO A 62 -11.81 -17.75 -14.84
CA PRO A 62 -11.91 -16.51 -15.60
C PRO A 62 -12.10 -15.24 -14.75
N LEU A 63 -12.80 -15.32 -13.62
CA LEU A 63 -13.09 -14.17 -12.78
C LEU A 63 -12.93 -14.48 -11.29
N GLY A 64 -11.87 -13.97 -10.69
CA GLY A 64 -11.59 -14.11 -9.26
C GLY A 64 -10.95 -15.45 -8.90
N ILE A 65 -11.27 -15.96 -7.71
CA ILE A 65 -10.66 -17.17 -7.16
C ILE A 65 -11.57 -18.37 -7.44
N ASP A 66 -10.96 -19.49 -7.81
CA ASP A 66 -11.65 -20.74 -8.10
C ASP A 66 -12.51 -21.21 -6.90
N PRO A 67 -13.79 -21.58 -7.12
CA PRO A 67 -14.67 -22.09 -6.07
C PRO A 67 -14.11 -23.29 -5.27
N ILE A 68 -13.27 -24.13 -5.88
CA ILE A 68 -12.77 -25.36 -5.25
C ILE A 68 -12.00 -25.07 -3.96
N TRP A 69 -11.36 -23.90 -3.87
CA TRP A 69 -10.60 -23.50 -2.70
C TRP A 69 -11.45 -23.35 -1.45
N ASN A 70 -12.76 -23.14 -1.54
CA ASN A 70 -13.58 -23.06 -0.34
C ASN A 70 -13.79 -24.44 0.33
N LEU A 71 -13.71 -25.52 -0.45
CA LEU A 71 -13.81 -26.90 0.03
C LEU A 71 -12.47 -27.45 0.52
N ALA A 72 -11.36 -26.84 0.09
CA ALA A 72 -10.02 -27.34 0.34
C ALA A 72 -9.56 -27.07 1.80
N THR A 73 -8.85 -28.03 2.38
CA THR A 73 -8.28 -27.90 3.74
C THR A 73 -7.12 -26.91 3.79
N ASN A 74 -6.38 -26.76 2.69
CA ASN A 74 -5.24 -25.85 2.53
C ASN A 74 -5.64 -24.44 2.03
N ARG A 75 -6.93 -24.09 2.07
CA ARG A 75 -7.44 -22.78 1.60
C ARG A 75 -6.80 -21.59 2.29
N LEU A 76 -6.54 -21.70 3.59
CA LEU A 76 -5.97 -20.60 4.37
C LEU A 76 -4.53 -20.29 3.94
N THR A 77 -3.73 -21.32 3.67
CA THR A 77 -2.34 -21.16 3.20
C THR A 77 -2.29 -20.47 1.84
N PHE A 78 -3.17 -20.87 0.91
CA PHE A 78 -3.27 -20.24 -0.41
C PHE A 78 -3.76 -18.78 -0.32
N LEU A 79 -4.89 -18.55 0.36
CA LEU A 79 -5.49 -17.22 0.48
C LEU A 79 -4.61 -16.25 1.26
N ASN A 80 -3.89 -16.72 2.27
CA ASN A 80 -2.94 -15.90 3.02
C ASN A 80 -1.82 -15.40 2.09
N SER A 81 -1.15 -16.30 1.37
CA SER A 81 -0.09 -15.91 0.43
C SER A 81 -0.60 -14.94 -0.64
N PHE A 82 -1.79 -15.19 -1.19
CA PHE A 82 -2.40 -14.32 -2.20
C PHE A 82 -2.75 -12.94 -1.63
N LYS A 83 -3.52 -12.87 -0.53
CA LYS A 83 -4.00 -11.60 0.03
C LYS A 83 -2.85 -10.74 0.55
N MET A 84 -1.83 -11.34 1.18
CA MET A 84 -0.64 -10.61 1.62
C MET A 84 0.06 -9.93 0.44
N LYS A 85 0.33 -10.67 -0.64
CA LYS A 85 0.97 -10.12 -1.85
C LYS A 85 0.12 -9.04 -2.53
N MET A 86 -1.19 -9.26 -2.62
CA MET A 86 -2.12 -8.27 -3.16
C MET A 86 -2.14 -6.98 -2.34
N SER A 87 -2.10 -7.06 -1.01
CA SER A 87 -2.05 -5.86 -0.16
C SER A 87 -0.78 -5.04 -0.36
N VAL A 88 0.36 -5.70 -0.58
CA VAL A 88 1.63 -5.02 -0.86
C VAL A 88 1.58 -4.33 -2.23
N ILE A 89 1.07 -5.01 -3.27
CA ILE A 89 0.93 -4.43 -4.62
C ILE A 89 0.02 -3.21 -4.59
N LEU A 90 -1.17 -3.32 -3.98
CA LEU A 90 -2.12 -2.21 -3.87
C LEU A 90 -1.53 -1.04 -3.08
N GLY A 91 -0.81 -1.31 -1.99
CA GLY A 91 -0.17 -0.28 -1.19
C GLY A 91 0.86 0.52 -1.96
N ILE A 92 1.77 -0.16 -2.67
CA ILE A 92 2.83 0.51 -3.44
C ILE A 92 2.26 1.29 -4.61
N ILE A 93 1.25 0.78 -5.32
CA ILE A 93 0.57 1.53 -6.39
C ILE A 93 -0.13 2.78 -5.82
N HIS A 94 -0.78 2.66 -4.67
CA HIS A 94 -1.45 3.79 -4.03
C HIS A 94 -0.47 4.87 -3.54
N MET A 95 0.65 4.46 -2.93
CA MET A 95 1.70 5.40 -2.47
C MET A 95 2.43 6.07 -3.64
N THR A 96 2.75 5.31 -4.69
CA THR A 96 3.39 5.88 -5.90
C THR A 96 2.48 6.88 -6.59
N PHE A 97 1.17 6.61 -6.65
CA PHE A 97 0.17 7.59 -7.10
C PHE A 97 0.19 8.87 -6.25
N GLY A 98 0.31 8.77 -4.92
CA GLY A 98 0.45 9.94 -4.03
C GLY A 98 1.68 10.79 -4.33
N VAL A 99 2.85 10.18 -4.57
CA VAL A 99 4.07 10.89 -4.95
C VAL A 99 3.94 11.56 -6.32
N ILE A 100 3.26 10.92 -7.27
CA ILE A 100 2.97 11.51 -8.59
C ILE A 100 2.10 12.76 -8.46
N LEU A 101 1.10 12.76 -7.57
CA LEU A 101 0.31 13.97 -7.28
C LEU A 101 1.17 15.08 -6.66
N GLY A 102 2.15 14.72 -5.82
CA GLY A 102 3.16 15.67 -5.32
C GLY A 102 3.95 16.33 -6.46
N ILE A 103 4.33 15.56 -7.48
CA ILE A 103 5.00 16.10 -8.68
C ILE A 103 4.09 17.09 -9.42
N PHE A 104 2.81 16.76 -9.61
CA PHE A 104 1.84 17.67 -10.22
C PHE A 104 1.67 18.97 -9.42
N ASN A 105 1.72 18.88 -8.08
CA ASN A 105 1.65 20.06 -7.22
C ASN A 105 2.82 21.02 -7.44
N HIS A 106 4.05 20.51 -7.45
CA HIS A 106 5.24 21.31 -7.73
C HIS A 106 5.27 21.85 -9.17
N LEU A 107 4.69 21.12 -10.12
CA LEU A 107 4.52 21.58 -11.50
C LEU A 107 3.55 22.77 -11.58
N HIS A 108 2.42 22.71 -10.87
CA HIS A 108 1.44 23.79 -10.81
C HIS A 108 2.03 25.07 -10.22
N PHE A 109 2.73 24.96 -9.08
CA PHE A 109 3.42 26.09 -8.43
C PHE A 109 4.72 26.54 -9.13
N ARG A 110 5.07 25.96 -10.28
CA ARG A 110 6.23 26.31 -11.13
C ARG A 110 7.60 26.33 -10.42
N LYS A 111 7.76 25.64 -9.29
CA LYS A 111 9.05 25.51 -8.57
C LYS A 111 9.93 24.42 -9.21
N LYS A 112 10.51 24.70 -10.38
CA LYS A 112 11.24 23.71 -11.21
C LYS A 112 12.43 23.04 -10.50
N PHE A 113 13.13 23.74 -9.60
CA PHE A 113 14.28 23.17 -8.89
C PHE A 113 13.86 22.06 -7.91
N ASN A 114 12.73 22.22 -7.21
CA ASN A 114 12.20 21.21 -6.28
C ASN A 114 11.76 19.92 -6.99
N ILE A 115 11.27 20.04 -8.22
CA ILE A 115 10.86 18.87 -9.03
C ILE A 115 12.06 17.94 -9.25
N TYR A 116 13.18 18.49 -9.71
CA TYR A 116 14.37 17.69 -10.02
C TYR A 116 15.15 17.24 -8.77
N LEU A 117 15.24 18.09 -7.74
CA LEU A 117 16.08 17.82 -6.57
C LEU A 117 15.37 17.05 -5.45
N VAL A 118 14.04 17.04 -5.40
CA VAL A 118 13.27 16.35 -4.36
C VAL A 118 12.35 15.29 -4.96
N SER A 119 11.46 15.68 -5.87
CA SER A 119 10.41 14.76 -6.33
C SER A 119 10.94 13.61 -7.21
N VAL A 120 11.98 13.85 -8.03
CA VAL A 120 12.60 12.80 -8.85
C VAL A 120 13.35 11.79 -7.97
N PRO A 121 14.26 12.18 -7.05
CA PRO A 121 14.89 11.23 -6.12
C PRO A 121 13.90 10.45 -5.27
N GLU A 122 12.84 11.09 -4.76
CA GLU A 122 11.79 10.42 -3.99
C GLU A 122 11.07 9.32 -4.81
N LEU A 123 10.60 9.66 -6.01
CA LEU A 123 9.96 8.69 -6.90
C LEU A 123 10.91 7.55 -7.28
N LEU A 124 12.17 7.89 -7.57
CA LEU A 124 13.18 6.93 -7.98
C LEU A 124 13.48 5.95 -6.84
N PHE A 125 13.71 6.45 -5.62
CA PHE A 125 13.93 5.63 -4.42
C PHE A 125 12.78 4.63 -4.20
N MET A 126 11.54 5.11 -4.23
CA MET A 126 10.34 4.28 -4.06
C MET A 126 10.21 3.22 -5.17
N LEU A 127 10.41 3.60 -6.43
CA LEU A 127 10.26 2.69 -7.56
C LEU A 127 11.39 1.66 -7.63
N CYS A 128 12.60 2.03 -7.25
CA CYS A 128 13.73 1.10 -7.17
C CYS A 128 13.52 0.04 -6.08
N ILE A 129 13.22 0.39 -4.84
CA ILE A 129 13.05 -0.63 -3.79
C ILE A 129 11.73 -1.41 -3.97
N PHE A 130 10.61 -0.69 -3.98
CA PHE A 130 9.29 -1.30 -3.88
C PHE A 130 8.70 -1.65 -5.26
N GLY A 131 9.04 -0.90 -6.30
CA GLY A 131 8.67 -1.29 -7.67
C GLY A 131 9.32 -2.61 -8.09
N TYR A 132 10.58 -2.85 -7.69
CA TYR A 132 11.22 -4.15 -7.91
C TYR A 132 10.59 -5.27 -7.08
N LEU A 133 10.12 -5.00 -5.85
CA LEU A 133 9.35 -5.96 -5.09
C LEU A 133 8.06 -6.38 -5.81
N ILE A 134 7.32 -5.43 -6.42
CA ILE A 134 6.16 -5.76 -7.27
C ILE A 134 6.60 -6.62 -8.46
N PHE A 135 7.67 -6.23 -9.15
CA PHE A 135 8.20 -6.97 -10.29
C PHE A 135 8.52 -8.43 -9.91
N MET A 136 9.20 -8.67 -8.79
CA MET A 136 9.49 -10.03 -8.30
C MET A 136 8.21 -10.84 -8.01
N ILE A 137 7.18 -10.22 -7.43
CA ILE A 137 5.91 -10.90 -7.15
C ILE A 137 5.22 -11.32 -8.45
N VAL A 138 5.11 -10.39 -9.41
CA VAL A 138 4.46 -10.65 -10.70
C VAL A 138 5.26 -11.65 -11.52
N TYR A 139 6.59 -11.51 -11.58
CA TYR A 139 7.47 -12.44 -12.26
C TYR A 139 7.33 -13.86 -11.68
N LYS A 140 7.29 -13.98 -10.35
CA LYS A 140 7.06 -15.28 -9.70
C LYS A 140 5.72 -15.90 -10.09
N TRP A 141 4.67 -15.10 -10.24
CA TRP A 141 3.35 -15.59 -10.69
C TRP A 141 3.33 -16.06 -12.15
N LEU A 142 4.19 -15.51 -13.02
CA LEU A 142 4.21 -15.84 -14.44
C LEU A 142 5.13 -17.03 -14.78
N VAL A 143 6.28 -17.14 -14.11
CA VAL A 143 7.35 -18.08 -14.53
C VAL A 143 7.34 -19.40 -13.77
N TYR A 144 6.93 -19.41 -12.50
CA TYR A 144 6.94 -20.64 -11.71
C TYR A 144 5.61 -21.39 -11.84
N SER A 145 5.67 -22.55 -12.50
CA SER A 145 4.55 -23.48 -12.62
C SER A 145 4.69 -24.67 -11.64
N ALA A 146 3.73 -25.60 -11.66
CA ALA A 146 3.69 -26.80 -10.85
C ALA A 146 4.97 -27.67 -10.98
N GLU A 147 5.57 -27.72 -12.18
CA GLU A 147 6.74 -28.54 -12.49
C GLU A 147 8.03 -28.02 -11.83
N THR A 148 8.17 -26.70 -11.69
CA THR A 148 9.36 -26.03 -11.11
C THR A 148 9.16 -25.62 -9.64
N SER A 149 8.08 -26.07 -9.00
CA SER A 149 7.70 -25.66 -7.64
C SER A 149 8.79 -25.91 -6.57
N ARG A 150 9.59 -26.98 -6.73
CA ARG A 150 10.66 -27.35 -5.77
C ARG A 150 11.81 -26.36 -5.72
N VAL A 151 12.02 -25.58 -6.79
CA VAL A 151 13.13 -24.63 -6.91
C VAL A 151 12.67 -23.20 -6.63
N ALA A 152 11.37 -22.98 -6.35
CA ALA A 152 10.81 -21.64 -6.21
C ALA A 152 11.37 -20.90 -4.98
N PRO A 153 12.15 -19.83 -5.16
CA PRO A 153 12.79 -19.13 -4.06
C PRO A 153 11.79 -18.26 -3.28
N SER A 154 12.13 -17.92 -2.04
CA SER A 154 11.31 -17.08 -1.18
C SER A 154 11.61 -15.61 -1.41
N ILE A 155 10.62 -14.88 -1.94
CA ILE A 155 10.71 -13.43 -2.26
C ILE A 155 11.24 -12.63 -1.07
N LEU A 156 10.81 -12.97 0.16
CA LEU A 156 11.23 -12.26 1.36
C LEU A 156 12.74 -12.41 1.62
N ILE A 157 13.30 -13.61 1.47
CA ILE A 157 14.73 -13.85 1.70
C ILE A 157 15.55 -13.18 0.60
N GLU A 158 15.13 -13.27 -0.66
CA GLU A 158 15.80 -12.58 -1.77
C GLU A 158 15.75 -11.05 -1.62
N PHE A 159 14.66 -10.51 -1.08
CA PHE A 159 14.53 -9.09 -0.78
C PHE A 159 15.46 -8.67 0.38
N ILE A 160 15.61 -9.48 1.42
CA ILE A 160 16.59 -9.22 2.49
C ILE A 160 18.03 -9.33 1.95
N ASN A 161 18.31 -10.37 1.16
CA ASN A 161 19.63 -10.62 0.58
C ASN A 161 20.05 -9.49 -0.37
N MET A 162 19.09 -8.82 -1.02
CA MET A 162 19.37 -7.63 -1.82
C MET A 162 20.08 -6.53 -1.01
N PHE A 163 19.73 -6.32 0.26
CA PHE A 163 20.35 -5.32 1.13
C PHE A 163 21.55 -5.83 1.92
N LEU A 164 21.59 -7.13 2.23
CA LEU A 164 22.63 -7.73 3.07
C LEU A 164 23.90 -8.14 2.27
N PHE A 165 23.83 -8.16 0.94
CA PHE A 165 24.90 -8.61 0.04
C PHE A 165 25.59 -9.93 0.43
N PRO A 166 24.85 -11.03 0.66
CA PRO A 166 25.48 -12.32 0.88
C PRO A 166 26.05 -12.86 -0.43
N ALA A 167 27.29 -13.37 -0.39
CA ALA A 167 27.99 -13.99 -1.52
C ALA A 167 27.51 -15.44 -1.79
N SER A 168 26.20 -15.68 -1.87
CA SER A 168 25.64 -17.04 -1.99
C SER A 168 25.10 -17.34 -3.39
N GLU A 169 25.58 -18.44 -3.99
CA GLU A 169 25.15 -19.03 -5.26
C GLU A 169 23.75 -19.69 -5.15
N THR A 170 22.73 -18.92 -4.81
CA THR A 170 21.35 -19.42 -4.91
C THR A 170 20.82 -19.23 -6.33
N ASN A 171 20.13 -20.23 -6.89
CA ASN A 171 19.43 -20.14 -8.17
C ASN A 171 18.58 -18.86 -8.23
N GLY A 172 19.03 -17.84 -8.96
CA GLY A 172 18.28 -16.59 -9.12
C GLY A 172 16.96 -16.82 -9.85
N LEU A 173 15.95 -16.00 -9.58
CA LEU A 173 14.67 -15.95 -10.30
C LEU A 173 14.86 -15.83 -11.81
N TYR A 174 15.85 -15.07 -12.24
CA TYR A 174 16.13 -14.80 -13.65
C TYR A 174 17.63 -14.62 -13.90
N ALA A 175 18.04 -14.86 -15.15
CA ALA A 175 19.42 -14.68 -15.56
C ALA A 175 19.86 -13.21 -15.39
N GLY A 176 20.94 -12.98 -14.64
CA GLY A 176 21.46 -11.63 -14.37
C GLY A 176 20.82 -10.87 -13.20
N GLN A 177 20.05 -11.56 -12.33
CA GLN A 177 19.42 -10.94 -11.15
C GLN A 177 20.41 -10.17 -10.27
N GLU A 178 21.60 -10.72 -10.02
CA GLU A 178 22.63 -10.09 -9.18
C GLU A 178 23.07 -8.72 -9.74
N HIS A 179 23.20 -8.60 -11.07
CA HIS A 179 23.60 -7.35 -11.70
C HIS A 179 22.51 -6.28 -11.59
N VAL A 180 21.25 -6.67 -11.83
CA VAL A 180 20.10 -5.76 -11.70
C VAL A 180 19.94 -5.30 -10.25
N GLN A 181 20.02 -6.21 -9.27
CA GLN A 181 19.91 -5.88 -7.86
C GLN A 181 21.02 -4.93 -7.40
N ARG A 182 22.27 -5.16 -7.81
CA ARG A 182 23.39 -4.23 -7.53
C ARG A 182 23.19 -2.86 -8.15
N LEU A 183 22.78 -2.80 -9.41
CA LEU A 183 22.49 -1.53 -10.10
C LEU A 183 21.39 -0.76 -9.37
N LEU A 184 20.31 -1.44 -9.01
CA LEU A 184 19.15 -0.83 -8.36
C LEU A 184 19.49 -0.30 -6.97
N LEU A 185 20.31 -1.05 -6.21
CA LEU A 185 20.78 -0.62 -4.90
C LEU A 185 21.80 0.52 -5.00
N ALA A 186 22.68 0.52 -6.00
CA ALA A 186 23.60 1.64 -6.25
C ALA A 186 22.84 2.93 -6.59
N VAL A 187 21.81 2.82 -7.43
CA VAL A 187 20.92 3.93 -7.79
C VAL A 187 20.15 4.45 -6.56
N THR A 188 19.64 3.54 -5.74
CA THR A 188 18.96 3.88 -4.48
C THR A 188 19.93 4.58 -3.51
N ALA A 189 21.14 4.05 -3.34
CA ALA A 189 22.17 4.63 -2.48
C ALA A 189 22.61 6.03 -2.96
N LEU A 190 22.64 6.28 -4.28
CA LEU A 190 22.93 7.59 -4.84
C LEU A 190 21.78 8.59 -4.65
N SER A 191 20.53 8.11 -4.65
CA SER A 191 19.34 8.97 -4.47
C SER A 191 19.25 9.60 -3.08
N VAL A 192 19.76 8.94 -2.03
CA VAL A 192 19.71 9.42 -0.64
C VAL A 192 20.57 10.69 -0.43
N PRO A 193 21.85 10.74 -0.84
CA PRO A 193 22.65 11.97 -0.80
C PRO A 193 22.05 13.10 -1.65
N VAL A 194 21.47 12.78 -2.81
CA VAL A 194 20.82 13.79 -3.67
C VAL A 194 19.62 14.42 -2.97
N LEU A 195 18.81 13.63 -2.26
CA LEU A 195 17.69 14.13 -1.47
C LEU A 195 18.16 15.00 -0.29
N PHE A 196 19.21 14.57 0.41
CA PHE A 196 19.75 15.26 1.58
C PHE A 196 20.43 16.59 1.22
N LEU A 197 21.30 16.60 0.21
CA LEU A 197 22.13 17.74 -0.15
C LEU A 197 21.53 18.62 -1.26
N GLY A 198 20.56 18.11 -2.03
CA GLY A 198 20.09 18.76 -3.25
C GLY A 198 19.57 20.17 -3.03
N LYS A 199 18.58 20.34 -2.14
CA LYS A 199 18.03 21.65 -1.78
C LYS A 199 19.05 22.59 -1.12
N PRO A 200 19.72 22.22 -0.02
CA PRO A 200 20.62 23.15 0.68
C PRO A 200 21.81 23.57 -0.19
N LEU A 201 22.41 22.67 -0.97
CA LEU A 201 23.52 23.02 -1.88
C LEU A 201 23.06 23.92 -3.03
N PHE A 202 21.87 23.69 -3.58
CA PHE A 202 21.34 24.54 -4.65
C PHE A 202 21.04 25.96 -4.15
N LEU A 203 20.45 26.10 -2.96
CA LEU A 203 20.23 27.41 -2.35
C LEU A 203 21.55 28.11 -1.98
N LEU A 204 22.54 27.36 -1.47
CA LEU A 204 23.89 27.90 -1.21
C LEU A 204 24.56 28.39 -2.49
N TRP A 205 24.46 27.62 -3.58
CA TRP A 205 25.01 28.01 -4.88
C TRP A 205 24.32 29.26 -5.44
N LEU A 206 22.99 29.37 -5.31
CA LEU A 206 22.23 30.54 -5.73
C LEU A 206 22.61 31.79 -4.91
N HIS A 207 22.79 31.64 -3.59
CA HIS A 207 23.22 32.72 -2.71
C HIS A 207 24.64 33.19 -3.05
N ASN A 208 25.59 32.26 -3.19
CA ASN A 208 26.99 32.59 -3.50
C ASN A 208 27.15 33.17 -4.93
N GLY A 209 26.34 32.70 -5.90
CA GLY A 209 26.28 33.26 -7.24
C GLY A 209 25.69 34.68 -7.29
N ARG A 210 24.74 35.02 -6.40
CA ARG A 210 24.23 36.38 -6.21
C ARG A 210 25.26 37.29 -5.53
N SER A 211 25.99 36.79 -4.53
CA SER A 211 27.06 37.55 -3.87
C SER A 211 28.24 37.84 -4.81
N CYS A 212 28.55 36.95 -5.77
CA CYS A 212 29.60 37.19 -6.76
C CYS A 212 29.18 38.21 -7.85
N PHE A 213 27.89 38.29 -8.18
CA PHE A 213 27.37 39.29 -9.13
C PHE A 213 26.92 40.62 -8.49
N GLY A 214 26.87 40.67 -7.15
CA GLY A 214 26.28 41.76 -6.37
C GLY A 214 27.21 42.93 -6.02
N VAL A 215 28.53 42.83 -6.24
CA VAL A 215 29.47 43.91 -5.87
C VAL A 215 29.56 45.02 -6.95
N SER A 216 28.89 44.90 -8.10
CA SER A 216 29.02 45.88 -9.19
C SER A 216 27.73 46.59 -9.65
N ARG A 217 26.57 46.38 -9.02
CA ARG A 217 25.37 47.19 -9.32
C ARG A 217 24.65 47.63 -8.06
N SER A 218 25.16 48.73 -7.50
CA SER A 218 24.37 49.64 -6.69
C SER A 218 23.14 50.10 -7.48
N GLY A 219 21.96 49.85 -6.90
CA GLY A 219 20.74 50.63 -7.10
C GLY A 219 19.83 50.28 -8.26
N TYR A 220 19.17 49.10 -8.28
CA TYR A 220 17.77 48.95 -8.75
C TYR A 220 17.15 47.69 -8.12
N THR A 221 16.17 47.84 -7.23
CA THR A 221 15.41 46.73 -6.63
C THR A 221 14.31 46.24 -7.58
N LEU A 222 14.58 45.18 -8.33
CA LEU A 222 13.54 44.46 -9.08
C LEU A 222 12.93 43.42 -8.14
N ILE A 223 11.77 43.74 -7.59
CA ILE A 223 10.93 42.88 -6.75
C ILE A 223 10.56 41.63 -7.56
N ARG A 224 11.36 40.57 -7.42
CA ARG A 224 11.02 39.23 -7.91
C ARG A 224 10.39 38.47 -6.75
N LYS A 225 9.10 38.73 -6.58
CA LYS A 225 8.16 38.09 -5.65
C LYS A 225 7.93 36.65 -6.10
N ASP A 226 8.73 35.69 -5.66
CA ASP A 226 8.51 34.25 -5.98
C ASP A 226 9.21 33.24 -5.03
N SER A 227 9.76 33.66 -3.88
CA SER A 227 10.47 32.71 -2.99
C SER A 227 10.30 32.92 -1.49
N GLU A 228 9.38 33.78 -1.03
CA GLU A 228 9.28 34.14 0.39
C GLU A 228 8.12 33.47 1.14
N GLU A 229 7.27 32.65 0.50
CA GLU A 229 6.09 32.10 1.18
C GLU A 229 6.36 30.93 2.15
N GLU A 230 7.58 30.39 2.25
CA GLU A 230 7.90 29.32 3.21
C GLU A 230 8.63 29.79 4.47
N VAL A 231 9.16 31.02 4.52
CA VAL A 231 9.91 31.54 5.69
C VAL A 231 9.09 32.54 6.51
N SER A 232 8.16 33.27 5.89
CA SER A 232 7.35 34.29 6.60
C SER A 232 6.27 33.74 7.56
N LEU A 233 6.12 32.42 7.72
CA LEU A 233 5.07 31.82 8.55
C LEU A 233 5.53 31.35 9.94
N LEU A 234 6.81 31.48 10.29
CA LEU A 234 7.34 31.02 11.58
C LEU A 234 7.48 32.11 12.67
N GLY A 235 7.14 33.38 12.38
CA GLY A 235 7.39 34.50 13.30
C GLY A 235 6.18 35.35 13.70
N SER A 236 4.95 34.84 13.57
CA SER A 236 3.73 35.60 13.93
C SER A 236 3.23 35.29 15.35
N GLN A 237 4.06 35.54 16.36
CA GLN A 237 3.60 35.70 17.75
C GLN A 237 4.37 36.87 18.36
N ASP A 238 3.66 37.96 18.62
CA ASP A 238 3.77 38.88 19.77
C ASP A 238 3.24 40.27 19.35
N ILE A 239 1.97 40.53 19.68
CA ILE A 239 1.32 41.85 19.64
C ILE A 239 1.25 42.34 21.09
N GLU A 240 2.00 43.41 21.39
CA GLU A 240 1.85 44.41 22.47
C GLU A 240 3.21 45.16 22.50
N GLU A 241 3.38 46.47 22.32
CA GLU A 241 2.74 47.65 22.89
C GLU A 241 2.94 48.87 21.96
N GLY A 242 2.15 49.92 22.17
CA GLY A 242 2.13 51.12 21.33
C GLY A 242 3.15 52.22 21.67
N ASN A 243 3.09 53.20 20.76
CA ASN A 243 3.33 54.64 20.95
C ASN A 243 4.70 55.24 20.56
N ASN A 244 4.62 56.11 19.53
CA ASN A 244 5.37 57.34 19.25
C ASN A 244 6.90 57.39 19.38
N GLN A 245 7.60 57.48 18.24
CA GLN A 245 8.38 58.68 17.90
C GLN A 245 8.87 58.64 16.44
N MET A 246 8.82 59.80 15.81
CA MET A 246 9.30 60.09 14.47
C MET A 246 10.76 60.53 14.59
N GLU A 247 11.71 59.73 14.09
CA GLU A 247 13.05 60.21 13.77
C GLU A 247 13.76 59.30 12.75
N ASP A 248 14.64 59.95 12.01
CA ASP A 248 15.44 59.53 10.88
C ASP A 248 16.22 58.22 11.09
N GLY A 249 16.33 57.42 10.04
CA GLY A 249 17.07 56.16 10.07
C GLY A 249 16.69 55.27 8.90
N CYS A 250 17.64 55.03 8.00
CA CYS A 250 17.59 53.95 7.04
C CYS A 250 17.04 52.69 7.72
N ARG A 251 15.83 52.28 7.32
CA ARG A 251 15.29 50.99 7.72
C ARG A 251 16.20 49.94 7.09
N GLU A 252 17.23 49.52 7.83
CA GLU A 252 17.90 48.24 7.64
C GLU A 252 16.76 47.22 7.59
N MET A 253 16.40 46.86 6.36
CA MET A 253 15.70 45.62 6.13
C MET A 253 16.68 44.58 6.61
N THR A 254 16.47 44.11 7.84
CA THR A 254 17.06 42.90 8.39
C THR A 254 16.92 41.87 7.29
N CYS A 255 18.00 41.65 6.53
CA CYS A 255 18.13 40.48 5.70
C CYS A 255 17.97 39.35 6.70
N GLU A 256 16.81 38.68 6.72
CA GLU A 256 16.67 37.47 7.51
C GLU A 256 17.89 36.63 7.19
N GLU A 257 18.72 36.41 8.21
CA GLU A 257 19.96 35.67 8.04
C GLU A 257 19.58 34.36 7.38
N PHE A 258 20.16 34.09 6.21
CA PHE A 258 19.97 32.83 5.53
C PHE A 258 20.56 31.74 6.42
N ASN A 259 19.73 31.20 7.32
CA ASN A 259 20.11 30.18 8.28
C ASN A 259 20.21 28.86 7.54
N PHE A 260 21.33 28.69 6.85
CA PHE A 260 21.69 27.46 6.14
C PHE A 260 21.56 26.24 7.07
N GLY A 261 21.85 26.40 8.36
CA GLY A 261 21.66 25.38 9.39
C GLY A 261 20.20 24.92 9.54
N GLU A 262 19.23 25.83 9.53
CA GLU A 262 17.80 25.51 9.66
C GLU A 262 17.26 24.80 8.42
N ILE A 263 17.65 25.29 7.23
CA ILE A 263 17.27 24.68 5.95
C ILE A 263 17.86 23.28 5.83
N LEU A 264 19.12 23.11 6.23
CA LEU A 264 19.78 21.81 6.26
C LEU A 264 19.08 20.88 7.23
N MET A 265 18.85 21.29 8.49
CA MET A 265 18.15 20.45 9.47
C MET A 265 16.76 20.02 9.00
N THR A 266 15.95 20.96 8.50
CA THR A 266 14.60 20.65 7.98
C THR A 266 14.66 19.66 6.82
N GLN A 267 15.63 19.82 5.91
CA GLN A 267 15.81 18.89 4.79
C GLN A 267 16.30 17.51 5.23
N VAL A 268 17.19 17.42 6.23
CA VAL A 268 17.62 16.16 6.82
C VAL A 268 16.43 15.42 7.42
N ILE A 269 15.62 16.11 8.22
CA ILE A 269 14.44 15.52 8.86
C ILE A 269 13.48 15.00 7.80
N HIS A 270 13.14 15.82 6.79
CA HIS A 270 12.28 15.41 5.67
C HIS A 270 12.84 14.17 4.95
N SER A 271 14.15 14.13 4.69
CA SER A 271 14.78 13.01 3.99
C SER A 271 14.71 11.70 4.80
N ILE A 272 15.01 11.77 6.10
CA ILE A 272 14.95 10.61 7.02
C ILE A 272 13.51 10.14 7.19
N GLU A 273 12.59 11.07 7.45
CA GLU A 273 11.16 10.77 7.58
C GLU A 273 10.62 10.13 6.30
N TYR A 274 11.01 10.63 5.13
CA TYR A 274 10.60 10.04 3.86
C TYR A 274 11.12 8.62 3.70
N CYS A 275 12.42 8.37 3.91
CA CYS A 275 13.04 7.07 3.70
C CYS A 275 12.48 6.00 4.67
N LEU A 276 12.41 6.32 5.96
CA LEU A 276 11.85 5.42 6.98
C LEU A 276 10.33 5.27 6.83
N GLY A 277 9.65 6.37 6.50
CA GLY A 277 8.23 6.41 6.24
C GLY A 277 7.83 5.54 5.05
N CYS A 278 8.60 5.49 3.96
CA CYS A 278 8.30 4.63 2.82
C CYS A 278 8.30 3.13 3.20
N ILE A 279 9.24 2.70 4.04
CA ILE A 279 9.33 1.31 4.52
C ILE A 279 8.17 1.01 5.49
N SER A 280 7.95 1.90 6.46
CA SER A 280 6.88 1.76 7.46
C SER A 280 5.49 1.75 6.82
N ASN A 281 5.23 2.67 5.89
CA ASN A 281 3.96 2.78 5.19
C ASN A 281 3.68 1.53 4.35
N THR A 282 4.69 1.01 3.64
CA THR A 282 4.54 -0.26 2.89
C THR A 282 4.16 -1.42 3.79
N ALA A 283 4.79 -1.55 4.96
CA ALA A 283 4.43 -2.58 5.93
C ALA A 283 3.02 -2.37 6.53
N SER A 284 2.60 -1.13 6.76
CA SER A 284 1.25 -0.78 7.26
C SER A 284 0.13 -1.29 6.34
N TYR A 285 0.36 -1.39 5.03
CA TYR A 285 -0.63 -1.95 4.08
C TYR A 285 -0.95 -3.43 4.29
N LEU A 286 -0.10 -4.20 5.01
CA LEU A 286 -0.43 -5.58 5.41
C LEU A 286 -1.72 -5.67 6.24
N ARG A 287 -2.17 -4.55 6.82
CA ARG A 287 -3.47 -4.43 7.48
C ARG A 287 -4.64 -4.80 6.58
N LEU A 288 -4.58 -4.45 5.30
CA LEU A 288 -5.64 -4.81 4.33
C LEU A 288 -5.80 -6.33 4.24
N TRP A 289 -4.67 -7.05 4.22
CA TRP A 289 -4.68 -8.51 4.27
C TRP A 289 -5.23 -9.03 5.59
N ALA A 290 -4.70 -8.56 6.73
CA ALA A 290 -5.09 -9.05 8.05
C ALA A 290 -6.60 -8.89 8.31
N LEU A 291 -7.15 -7.71 7.99
CA LEU A 291 -8.56 -7.42 8.17
C LEU A 291 -9.44 -8.22 7.21
N SER A 292 -9.04 -8.34 5.93
CA SER A 292 -9.76 -9.16 4.95
C SER A 292 -9.76 -10.64 5.33
N LEU A 293 -8.70 -11.14 5.98
CA LEU A 293 -8.62 -12.50 6.49
C LEU A 293 -9.53 -12.68 7.71
N ALA A 294 -9.47 -11.77 8.68
CA ALA A 294 -10.31 -11.80 9.87
C ALA A 294 -11.80 -11.82 9.50
N HIS A 295 -12.24 -10.91 8.62
CA HIS A 295 -13.62 -10.84 8.15
C HIS A 295 -14.11 -12.15 7.51
N ALA A 296 -13.27 -12.75 6.64
CA ALA A 296 -13.60 -14.01 5.99
C ALA A 296 -13.68 -15.18 6.99
N GLN A 297 -12.79 -15.22 7.99
CA GLN A 297 -12.81 -16.25 9.03
C GLN A 297 -14.01 -16.09 9.98
N LEU A 298 -14.31 -14.86 10.40
CA LEU A 298 -15.45 -14.58 11.27
C LEU A 298 -16.76 -14.97 10.57
N SER A 299 -16.88 -14.65 9.28
CA SER A 299 -18.03 -15.05 8.45
C SER A 299 -18.20 -16.57 8.35
N ASP A 300 -17.12 -17.33 8.16
CA ASP A 300 -17.19 -18.80 8.10
C ASP A 300 -17.50 -19.43 9.46
N VAL A 301 -16.98 -18.87 10.56
CA VAL A 301 -17.32 -19.31 11.92
C VAL A 301 -18.78 -19.06 12.22
N LEU A 302 -19.32 -17.88 11.89
CA LEU A 302 -20.75 -17.59 12.08
C LEU A 302 -21.64 -18.54 11.26
N TRP A 303 -21.28 -18.83 10.01
CA TRP A 303 -22.03 -19.78 9.19
C TRP A 303 -21.99 -21.21 9.78
N THR A 304 -20.80 -21.67 10.18
CA THR A 304 -20.61 -23.04 10.67
C THR A 304 -21.17 -23.28 12.06
N MET A 305 -21.18 -22.28 12.94
CA MET A 305 -21.71 -22.41 14.29
C MET A 305 -23.22 -22.22 14.36
N LEU A 306 -23.81 -21.40 13.48
CA LEU A 306 -25.23 -21.07 13.56
C LEU A 306 -26.06 -21.79 12.50
N VAL A 307 -25.80 -21.52 11.21
CA VAL A 307 -26.62 -22.02 10.10
C VAL A 307 -26.43 -23.53 9.91
N ARG A 308 -25.20 -24.03 9.98
CA ARG A 308 -24.92 -25.47 9.83
C ARG A 308 -25.54 -26.31 10.97
N VAL A 309 -25.58 -25.77 12.20
CA VAL A 309 -26.20 -26.45 13.34
C VAL A 309 -27.72 -26.44 13.18
N GLY A 310 -28.31 -25.31 12.78
CA GLY A 310 -29.76 -25.21 12.50
C GLY A 310 -30.24 -26.14 11.38
N LEU A 311 -29.41 -26.37 10.36
CA LEU A 311 -29.70 -27.29 9.25
C LEU A 311 -29.59 -28.79 9.61
N ARG A 312 -29.02 -29.14 10.77
CA ARG A 312 -28.81 -30.54 11.19
C ARG A 312 -30.02 -31.12 11.95
N VAL A 313 -31.04 -30.32 12.25
CA VAL A 313 -32.23 -30.73 13.01
C VAL A 313 -33.25 -31.42 12.10
N ASP A 314 -33.88 -32.50 12.60
CA ASP A 314 -34.83 -33.35 11.86
C ASP A 314 -36.04 -32.60 11.29
N THR A 315 -36.60 -33.13 10.21
CA THR A 315 -37.58 -32.47 9.32
C THR A 315 -38.89 -32.03 9.95
N THR A 316 -39.30 -32.62 11.08
CA THR A 316 -40.60 -32.34 11.72
C THR A 316 -40.58 -31.06 12.58
N TYR A 317 -39.50 -30.80 13.30
CA TYR A 317 -39.31 -29.55 14.07
C TYR A 317 -38.32 -28.59 13.41
N GLY A 318 -37.61 -29.03 12.38
CA GLY A 318 -36.57 -28.26 11.68
C GLY A 318 -37.07 -26.96 11.08
N VAL A 319 -38.26 -26.91 10.46
CA VAL A 319 -38.78 -25.67 9.84
C VAL A 319 -39.11 -24.60 10.89
N LEU A 320 -39.71 -25.01 12.02
CA LEU A 320 -40.06 -24.09 13.11
C LEU A 320 -38.80 -23.55 13.82
N LEU A 321 -37.76 -24.37 13.95
CA LEU A 321 -36.49 -24.00 14.58
C LEU A 321 -35.55 -23.25 13.62
N LEU A 322 -35.64 -23.48 12.31
CA LEU A 322 -34.80 -22.82 11.30
C LEU A 322 -35.11 -21.32 11.18
N LEU A 323 -36.39 -20.93 11.27
CA LEU A 323 -36.81 -19.54 11.15
C LEU A 323 -36.15 -18.61 12.21
N PRO A 324 -36.20 -18.91 13.53
CA PRO A 324 -35.50 -18.10 14.52
C PRO A 324 -33.97 -18.18 14.40
N VAL A 325 -33.41 -19.32 13.97
CA VAL A 325 -31.95 -19.44 13.75
C VAL A 325 -31.47 -18.56 12.59
N ILE A 326 -32.21 -18.51 11.48
CA ILE A 326 -31.91 -17.60 10.36
C ILE A 326 -32.11 -16.14 10.76
N ALA A 327 -33.17 -15.83 11.52
CA ALA A 327 -33.38 -14.48 12.04
C ALA A 327 -32.22 -14.02 12.93
N LEU A 328 -31.76 -14.90 13.83
CA LEU A 328 -30.59 -14.66 14.68
C LEU A 328 -29.31 -14.49 13.84
N PHE A 329 -29.14 -15.31 12.79
CA PHE A 329 -28.01 -15.18 11.86
C PHE A 329 -28.00 -13.84 11.14
N ALA A 330 -29.16 -13.36 10.68
CA ALA A 330 -29.29 -12.07 10.03
C ALA A 330 -28.94 -10.92 10.97
N VAL A 331 -29.47 -10.93 12.21
CA VAL A 331 -29.18 -9.89 13.21
C VAL A 331 -27.69 -9.86 13.57
N LEU A 332 -27.08 -11.02 13.83
CA LEU A 332 -25.65 -11.11 14.14
C LEU A 332 -24.77 -10.67 12.97
N THR A 333 -25.15 -11.01 11.74
CA THR A 333 -24.43 -10.58 10.53
C THR A 333 -24.51 -9.06 10.36
N ILE A 334 -25.68 -8.46 10.56
CA ILE A 334 -25.85 -7.00 10.47
C ILE A 334 -25.03 -6.29 11.55
N PHE A 335 -25.13 -6.74 12.80
CA PHE A 335 -24.47 -6.05 13.91
C PHE A 335 -22.94 -6.26 13.90
N ILE A 336 -22.48 -7.51 13.79
CA ILE A 336 -21.06 -7.84 13.92
C ILE A 336 -20.32 -7.63 12.60
N LEU A 337 -20.74 -8.29 11.52
CA LEU A 337 -19.99 -8.29 10.25
C LEU A 337 -20.16 -6.97 9.48
N LEU A 338 -21.37 -6.39 9.44
CA LEU A 338 -21.63 -5.17 8.66
C LEU A 338 -21.29 -3.89 9.44
N ILE A 339 -21.79 -3.74 10.67
CA ILE A 339 -21.57 -2.49 11.45
C ILE A 339 -20.19 -2.49 12.10
N MET A 340 -19.91 -3.44 13.01
CA MET A 340 -18.69 -3.39 13.83
C MET A 340 -17.42 -3.60 12.99
N GLU A 341 -17.37 -4.67 12.18
CA GLU A 341 -16.23 -4.91 11.32
C GLU A 341 -16.16 -3.92 10.14
N GLY A 342 -17.30 -3.51 9.58
CA GLY A 342 -17.35 -2.50 8.52
C GLY A 342 -16.80 -1.14 8.98
N LEU A 343 -17.14 -0.70 10.19
CA LEU A 343 -16.59 0.52 10.80
C LEU A 343 -15.08 0.41 11.04
N SER A 344 -14.61 -0.75 11.54
CA SER A 344 -13.17 -1.01 11.71
C SER A 344 -12.43 -0.93 10.37
N ALA A 345 -12.97 -1.54 9.31
CA ALA A 345 -12.43 -1.47 7.96
C ALA A 345 -12.39 -0.06 7.40
N PHE A 346 -13.46 0.70 7.62
CA PHE A 346 -13.55 2.09 7.20
C PHE A 346 -12.50 2.97 7.90
N LEU A 347 -12.34 2.86 9.22
CA LEU A 347 -11.33 3.63 9.97
C LEU A 347 -9.91 3.28 9.53
N HIS A 348 -9.64 2.01 9.26
CA HIS A 348 -8.36 1.59 8.73
C HIS A 348 -8.11 2.11 7.31
N ALA A 349 -9.15 2.17 6.46
CA ALA A 349 -9.06 2.78 5.14
C ALA A 349 -8.81 4.28 5.24
N ILE A 350 -9.50 5.02 6.11
CA ILE A 350 -9.26 6.45 6.34
C ILE A 350 -7.82 6.68 6.78
N ARG A 351 -7.32 5.88 7.72
CA ARG A 351 -5.93 6.00 8.17
C ARG A 351 -4.95 5.88 7.00
N LEU A 352 -5.13 4.86 6.15
CA LEU A 352 -4.33 4.65 4.93
C LEU A 352 -4.37 5.85 3.97
N HIS A 353 -5.47 6.61 3.95
CA HIS A 353 -5.54 7.83 3.16
C HIS A 353 -4.87 9.02 3.86
N TRP A 354 -5.08 9.17 5.16
CA TRP A 354 -4.59 10.31 5.92
C TRP A 354 -3.07 10.26 6.15
N VAL A 355 -2.55 9.13 6.63
CA VAL A 355 -1.14 9.02 6.99
C VAL A 355 -0.31 8.57 5.80
N GLU A 356 -0.74 7.54 5.07
CA GLU A 356 0.10 6.93 4.04
C GLU A 356 -0.02 7.65 2.67
N PHE A 357 -1.17 8.24 2.32
CA PHE A 357 -1.38 8.93 1.03
C PHE A 357 -1.19 10.45 1.09
N GLN A 358 -1.85 11.15 2.03
CA GLN A 358 -1.76 12.61 2.12
C GLN A 358 -0.36 13.10 2.52
N ASN A 359 0.39 12.34 3.33
CA ASN A 359 1.75 12.71 3.75
C ASN A 359 2.75 12.83 2.58
N LYS A 360 2.36 12.49 1.34
CA LYS A 360 3.22 12.59 0.15
C LYS A 360 3.04 13.87 -0.66
N PHE A 361 1.92 14.58 -0.52
CA PHE A 361 1.64 15.77 -1.35
C PHE A 361 0.95 16.91 -0.59
N TYR A 362 0.30 16.62 0.53
CA TYR A 362 -0.50 17.57 1.28
C TYR A 362 0.33 18.22 2.40
N ILE A 363 0.67 19.50 2.20
CA ILE A 363 1.50 20.28 3.14
C ILE A 363 0.68 20.82 4.33
N GLY A 364 -0.66 20.85 4.22
CA GLY A 364 -1.55 21.18 5.34
C GLY A 364 -1.64 22.65 5.74
N ALA A 365 -0.87 23.55 5.11
CA ALA A 365 -0.93 24.99 5.37
C ALA A 365 -2.04 25.67 4.53
N GLY A 366 -3.26 25.74 5.09
CA GLY A 366 -4.36 26.44 4.44
C GLY A 366 -5.42 26.90 5.43
N THR A 367 -6.01 28.07 5.18
CA THR A 367 -7.16 28.55 5.96
C THR A 367 -8.45 28.10 5.28
N LYS A 368 -9.39 27.54 6.06
CA LYS A 368 -10.70 27.16 5.53
C LYS A 368 -11.41 28.43 5.06
N PHE A 369 -11.72 28.50 3.77
CA PHE A 369 -12.51 29.60 3.22
C PHE A 369 -13.92 29.55 3.80
N VAL A 370 -14.25 30.52 4.67
CA VAL A 370 -15.59 30.72 5.21
C VAL A 370 -16.13 32.01 4.60
N PRO A 371 -16.98 31.92 3.55
CA PRO A 371 -17.58 33.12 2.99
C PRO A 371 -18.57 33.72 3.98
N PHE A 372 -18.68 35.05 3.98
CA PHE A 372 -19.77 35.72 4.67
C PHE A 372 -21.09 35.35 3.98
N SER A 373 -21.94 34.58 4.67
CA SER A 373 -23.23 34.12 4.15
C SER A 373 -24.31 34.22 5.22
N PHE A 374 -25.45 34.84 4.89
CA PHE A 374 -26.59 35.00 5.79
C PHE A 374 -27.20 33.67 6.26
N ARG A 375 -26.91 32.55 5.57
CA ARG A 375 -27.36 31.21 6.00
C ARG A 375 -26.70 30.76 7.31
N LEU A 376 -25.45 31.16 7.58
CA LEU A 376 -24.74 30.89 8.84
C LEU A 376 -25.32 31.69 10.02
N LEU A 377 -25.95 32.83 9.75
CA LEU A 377 -26.59 33.65 10.76
C LEU A 377 -27.93 33.05 11.21
N SER A 378 -28.71 32.52 10.26
CA SER A 378 -29.99 31.87 10.54
C SER A 378 -29.85 30.59 11.38
N SER A 379 -28.79 29.81 11.21
CA SER A 379 -28.58 28.59 12.02
C SER A 379 -28.24 28.92 13.48
N LYS A 380 -27.40 29.93 13.72
CA LYS A 380 -27.11 30.40 15.09
C LYS A 380 -28.35 30.91 15.80
N PHE A 381 -29.20 31.68 15.13
CA PHE A 381 -30.45 32.17 15.72
C PHE A 381 -31.48 31.07 16.02
N SER A 382 -31.44 29.93 15.32
CA SER A 382 -32.33 28.80 15.63
C SER A 382 -31.80 27.94 16.78
N ASP A 383 -30.47 27.80 16.91
CA ASP A 383 -29.84 27.07 18.02
C ASP A 383 -29.91 27.84 19.36
N ASP A 384 -29.96 29.18 19.33
CA ASP A 384 -30.09 30.02 20.55
C ASP A 384 -31.54 30.13 21.08
N VAL A 385 -32.53 29.63 20.34
CA VAL A 385 -33.97 29.76 20.67
C VAL A 385 -34.58 28.41 21.12
N ALA A 386 -33.85 27.30 21.02
CA ALA A 386 -34.21 25.99 21.57
C ALA A 386 -33.49 25.76 22.91
#